data_AF-A0A816GCL6-F1
#
_entry.id   AF-A0A816GCL6-F1
#
_cell.length_a   1.000
_cell.length_b   1.000
_cell.length_c   1.000
_cell.angle_alpha   90.00
_cell.angle_beta   90.00
_cell.angle_gamma   90.00
#
_symmetry.space_group_name_H-M   'P 1'
#
loop_
_entity.id
_entity.type
_entity.pdbx_description
1 polymer ?
#
loop_
_entity_poly.entity_id
_entity_poly.type
_entity_poly.pdbx_seq_one_letter_code
_entity_poly.pdbx_strand_id
1 'polypeptide(L)'
;MHARNSARTQISLDLRSYRNWSHGGVLIMFKKHFRLIDSSTDLIGRIVCAKLNVNNISLNVVNVYAPSDLDERKSFFLQLRSFIPSGRWTLVGGDFNCVSDSVRDRHNA
;
A
#
# COMPACT_ATOMS: atom_id res chain seq x y z
N MET A 1 40.66 -11.25 0.12
CA MET A 1 39.94 -9.96 0.12
C MET A 1 38.44 -10.24 0.01
N HIS A 2 37.70 -10.11 1.12
CA HIS A 2 36.24 -10.28 1.15
C HIS A 2 35.57 -9.01 0.62
N ALA A 3 34.98 -9.07 -0.57
CA ALA A 3 34.14 -8.00 -1.09
C ALA A 3 32.85 -7.94 -0.26
N ARG A 4 32.70 -6.89 0.55
CA ARG A 4 31.45 -6.54 1.21
C ARG A 4 30.43 -6.16 0.13
N ASN A 5 29.57 -7.09 -0.24
CA ASN A 5 28.40 -6.82 -1.08
C ASN A 5 27.45 -5.90 -0.31
N SER A 6 27.60 -4.59 -0.51
CA SER A 6 26.67 -3.59 -0.02
C SER A 6 25.28 -3.86 -0.61
N ALA A 7 24.35 -4.25 0.25
CA ALA A 7 22.96 -4.50 -0.09
C ALA A 7 22.29 -3.18 -0.52
N ARG A 8 22.44 -2.81 -1.79
CA ARG A 8 21.68 -1.71 -2.39
C ARG A 8 20.19 -2.06 -2.31
N THR A 9 19.40 -1.35 -1.51
CA THR A 9 17.93 -1.40 -1.55
C THR A 9 17.46 -0.94 -2.92
N GLN A 10 16.53 -1.68 -3.54
CA GLN A 10 15.91 -1.25 -4.79
C GLN A 10 14.58 -0.59 -4.42
N ILE A 11 14.46 0.70 -4.73
CA ILE A 11 13.24 1.47 -4.53
C ILE A 11 12.59 1.59 -5.90
N SER A 12 11.54 0.81 -6.16
CA SER A 12 10.66 1.08 -7.30
C SER A 12 9.60 2.07 -6.84
N LEU A 13 9.88 3.34 -7.13
CA LEU A 13 8.95 4.46 -7.03
C LEU A 13 8.28 4.60 -8.40
N ASP A 14 7.02 4.18 -8.53
CA ASP A 14 6.22 4.56 -9.70
C ASP A 14 5.66 5.97 -9.45
N LEU A 15 6.43 6.98 -9.86
CA LEU A 15 6.10 8.41 -9.73
C LEU A 15 5.35 8.95 -10.97
N ARG A 16 4.87 8.09 -11.87
CA ARG A 16 4.52 8.50 -13.24
C ARG A 16 3.18 9.21 -13.41
N SER A 17 2.40 9.44 -12.35
CA SER A 17 1.09 10.08 -12.53
C SER A 17 0.56 10.76 -11.27
N TYR A 18 1.10 11.92 -10.87
CA TYR A 18 0.42 12.77 -9.89
C TYR A 18 0.44 14.24 -10.31
N ARG A 19 -0.75 14.75 -10.65
CA ARG A 19 -0.93 16.11 -11.19
C ARG A 19 -1.50 17.12 -10.19
N ASN A 20 -1.87 16.74 -8.96
CA ASN A 20 -2.33 17.67 -7.93
C ASN A 20 -1.96 17.14 -6.54
N TRP A 21 -1.09 17.83 -5.81
CA TRP A 21 -0.69 17.45 -4.45
C TRP A 21 -1.77 17.88 -3.46
N SER A 22 -2.71 16.98 -3.15
CA SER A 22 -3.43 17.04 -1.88
C SER A 22 -2.57 16.31 -0.84
N HIS A 23 -2.07 17.05 0.15
CA HIS A 23 -1.32 16.61 1.33
C HIS A 23 -1.35 15.09 1.62
N GLY A 24 -0.21 14.39 1.48
CA GLY A 24 -0.07 12.96 1.81
C GLY A 24 0.72 12.16 0.76
N GLY A 25 0.99 10.89 1.06
CA GLY A 25 1.61 9.93 0.13
C GLY A 25 1.99 8.61 0.81
N VAL A 26 1.83 7.50 0.09
CA VAL A 26 2.20 6.16 0.55
C VAL A 26 3.29 5.53 -0.32
N LEU A 27 4.12 4.67 0.26
CA LEU A 27 5.20 3.95 -0.42
C LEU A 27 5.26 2.49 0.04
N ILE A 28 5.66 1.60 -0.85
CA ILE A 28 6.08 0.24 -0.50
C ILE A 28 7.58 0.10 -0.80
N MET A 29 8.34 -0.33 0.21
CA MET A 29 9.76 -0.69 0.07
C MET A 29 9.92 -2.18 0.33
N PHE A 30 10.68 -2.87 -0.51
CA PHE A 30 10.94 -4.31 -0.35
C PHE A 30 12.41 -4.65 -0.64
N LYS A 31 12.85 -5.79 -0.11
CA LYS A 31 14.21 -6.30 -0.32
C LYS A 31 14.38 -6.80 -1.75
N LYS A 32 15.61 -6.79 -2.26
CA LYS A 32 15.97 -7.18 -3.64
C LYS A 32 15.53 -8.58 -4.11
N HIS A 33 15.35 -9.53 -3.19
CA HIS A 33 14.89 -10.86 -3.55
C HIS A 33 13.39 -10.91 -3.91
N PHE A 34 12.66 -9.82 -3.66
CA PHE A 34 11.35 -9.60 -4.24
C PHE A 34 11.51 -8.95 -5.61
N ARG A 35 10.87 -9.52 -6.63
CA ARG A 35 10.76 -8.94 -7.95
C ARG A 35 9.41 -8.25 -8.09
N LEU A 36 9.40 -6.98 -8.49
CA LEU A 36 8.18 -6.29 -8.90
C LEU A 36 7.67 -6.90 -10.20
N ILE A 37 6.42 -7.35 -10.21
CA ILE A 37 5.71 -7.84 -11.39
C ILE A 37 4.84 -6.73 -11.97
N ASP A 38 4.13 -6.01 -11.10
CA ASP A 38 3.20 -4.95 -11.48
C ASP A 38 3.00 -3.99 -10.30
N SER A 39 2.64 -2.74 -10.59
CA SER A 39 2.29 -1.74 -9.58
C SER A 39 1.18 -0.82 -10.06
N SER A 40 0.36 -0.36 -9.13
CA SER A 40 -0.66 0.65 -9.39
C SER A 40 -0.88 1.53 -8.16
N THR A 41 -1.50 2.68 -8.38
CA THR A 41 -1.89 3.62 -7.34
C THR A 41 -3.31 4.11 -7.58
N ASP A 42 -3.95 4.67 -6.55
CA ASP A 42 -5.16 5.47 -6.75
C ASP A 42 -4.82 6.82 -7.41
N LEU A 43 -5.83 7.68 -7.61
CA LEU A 43 -5.66 9.01 -8.20
C LEU A 43 -5.38 10.12 -7.16
N ILE A 44 -5.50 9.83 -5.86
CA ILE A 44 -5.40 10.83 -4.77
C ILE A 44 -4.16 10.63 -3.87
N GLY A 45 -3.56 9.44 -3.82
CA GLY A 45 -2.21 9.19 -3.29
C GLY A 45 -2.24 8.40 -1.99
N ARG A 46 -3.36 7.70 -1.77
CA ARG A 46 -3.70 7.01 -0.53
C ARG A 46 -3.61 5.50 -0.65
N ILE A 47 -3.47 4.97 -1.86
CA ILE A 47 -3.33 3.53 -2.11
C ILE A 47 -2.16 3.31 -3.06
N VAL A 48 -1.25 2.41 -2.67
CA VAL A 48 -0.27 1.83 -3.59
C VAL A 48 -0.34 0.32 -3.51
N CYS A 49 -0.41 -0.30 -4.68
CA CYS A 49 -0.45 -1.74 -4.87
C CYS A 49 0.85 -2.18 -5.53
N ALA A 50 1.44 -3.26 -5.03
CA ALA A 50 2.58 -3.92 -5.63
C ALA A 50 2.32 -5.42 -5.71
N LYS A 51 2.39 -5.97 -6.92
CA LYS A 51 2.43 -7.42 -7.13
C LYS A 51 3.89 -7.85 -7.14
N LEU A 52 4.28 -8.61 -6.13
CA LEU A 52 5.64 -9.08 -5.93
C LEU A 52 5.74 -10.58 -6.22
N ASN A 53 6.90 -11.01 -6.69
CA ASN A 53 7.27 -12.41 -6.78
C ASN A 53 8.50 -12.68 -5.92
N VAL A 54 8.43 -13.72 -5.10
CA VAL A 54 9.56 -14.24 -4.31
C VAL A 54 9.50 -15.76 -4.32
N ASN A 55 10.59 -16.44 -4.68
CA ASN A 55 10.66 -17.91 -4.72
C ASN A 55 9.44 -18.58 -5.41
N ASN A 56 9.05 -18.07 -6.59
CA ASN A 56 7.88 -18.53 -7.36
C ASN A 56 6.51 -18.32 -6.69
N ILE A 57 6.45 -17.68 -5.53
CA ILE A 57 5.22 -17.27 -4.85
C ILE A 57 4.86 -15.85 -5.30
N SER A 58 3.60 -15.65 -5.72
CA SER A 58 3.04 -14.33 -6.03
C SER A 58 2.33 -13.77 -4.80
N LEU A 59 2.74 -12.57 -4.37
CA LEU A 59 2.16 -11.85 -3.23
C LEU A 59 1.70 -10.47 -3.71
N ASN A 60 0.47 -10.09 -3.39
CA ASN A 60 0.02 -8.70 -3.54
C ASN A 60 0.25 -7.97 -2.22
N VAL A 61 0.79 -6.76 -2.29
CA VAL A 61 0.96 -5.87 -1.15
C VAL A 61 0.20 -4.58 -1.45
N VAL A 62 -0.71 -4.21 -0.56
CA VAL A 62 -1.49 -2.98 -0.65
C VAL A 62 -1.16 -2.14 0.58
N ASN A 63 -0.57 -0.96 0.38
CA ASN A 63 -0.34 0.01 1.44
C ASN A 63 -1.37 1.14 1.34
N VAL A 64 -2.01 1.45 2.47
CA VAL A 64 -3.11 2.44 2.53
C VAL A 64 -2.82 3.58 3.49
N TYR A 65 -3.38 4.74 3.18
CA TYR A 65 -3.53 5.87 4.09
C TYR A 65 -4.97 6.39 4.06
N ALA A 66 -5.80 5.82 4.92
CA ALA A 66 -7.23 6.14 4.98
C ALA A 66 -7.46 7.58 5.47
N PRO A 67 -8.55 8.24 5.06
CA PRO A 67 -8.95 9.54 5.60
C PRO A 67 -9.20 9.52 7.12
N SER A 68 -8.93 10.64 7.79
CA SER A 68 -9.26 10.83 9.20
C SER A 68 -10.75 11.11 9.41
N ASP A 69 -11.40 11.74 8.42
CA ASP A 69 -12.85 11.95 8.40
C ASP A 69 -13.60 10.62 8.26
N LEU A 70 -14.70 10.46 9.00
CA LEU A 70 -15.42 9.19 9.11
C LEU A 70 -16.13 8.80 7.79
N ASP A 71 -16.78 9.74 7.12
CA ASP A 71 -17.59 9.44 5.94
C ASP A 71 -16.71 9.29 4.69
N GLU A 72 -15.65 10.07 4.59
CA GLU A 72 -14.58 9.83 3.61
C GLU A 72 -13.93 8.46 3.83
N ARG A 73 -13.65 8.07 5.08
CA ARG A 73 -13.06 6.76 5.41
C ARG A 73 -13.97 5.59 5.06
N LYS A 74 -15.28 5.68 5.30
CA LYS A 74 -16.25 4.66 4.86
C LYS A 74 -16.21 4.50 3.34
N SER A 75 -16.28 5.61 2.61
CA SER A 75 -16.23 5.64 1.15
C SER A 75 -14.92 5.06 0.62
N PHE A 76 -13.81 5.39 1.27
CA PHE A 76 -12.48 4.85 1.00
C PHE A 76 -12.44 3.33 1.14
N PHE A 77 -12.98 2.75 2.22
CA PHE A 77 -12.98 1.29 2.40
C PHE A 77 -13.89 0.54 1.41
N LEU A 78 -14.96 1.16 0.93
CA LEU A 78 -15.75 0.59 -0.16
C LEU A 78 -14.94 0.54 -1.46
N GLN A 79 -14.21 1.61 -1.78
CA GLN A 79 -13.35 1.68 -2.96
C GLN A 79 -12.14 0.74 -2.84
N LEU A 80 -11.54 0.60 -1.66
CA LEU A 80 -10.38 -0.27 -1.41
C LEU A 80 -10.63 -1.72 -1.86
N ARG A 81 -11.89 -2.19 -1.82
CA ARG A 81 -12.25 -3.55 -2.26
C ARG A 81 -11.87 -3.82 -3.72
N SER A 82 -11.90 -2.83 -4.61
CA SER A 82 -11.52 -3.03 -6.01
C SER A 82 -10.01 -3.21 -6.21
N PHE A 83 -9.19 -2.81 -5.23
CA PHE A 83 -7.74 -2.95 -5.24
C PHE A 83 -7.26 -4.28 -4.63
N ILE A 84 -8.14 -5.04 -3.97
CA ILE A 84 -7.80 -6.30 -3.32
C ILE A 84 -8.23 -7.47 -4.22
N PRO A 85 -7.30 -8.17 -4.87
CA PRO A 85 -7.65 -9.28 -5.77
C PRO A 85 -8.15 -10.50 -5.00
N SER A 86 -9.34 -10.98 -5.36
CA SER A 86 -9.95 -12.18 -4.77
C SER A 86 -9.12 -13.45 -5.02
N GLY A 87 -9.04 -14.32 -4.01
CA GLY A 87 -8.39 -15.63 -4.11
C GLY A 87 -6.86 -15.58 -4.28
N ARG A 88 -6.23 -14.44 -4.00
CA ARG A 88 -4.77 -14.27 -4.06
C ARG A 88 -4.21 -13.96 -2.68
N TRP A 89 -2.98 -14.42 -2.42
CA TRP A 89 -2.22 -13.99 -1.25
C TRP A 89 -2.04 -12.48 -1.29
N THR A 90 -2.66 -11.78 -0.35
CA THR A 90 -2.69 -10.32 -0.31
C THR A 90 -2.43 -9.85 1.12
N LEU A 91 -1.40 -9.02 1.28
CA LEU A 91 -1.13 -8.28 2.50
C LEU A 91 -1.68 -6.86 2.32
N VAL A 92 -2.61 -6.46 3.18
CA VAL A 92 -3.10 -5.09 3.27
C VAL A 92 -2.60 -4.49 4.58
N GLY A 93 -1.95 -3.34 4.51
CA GLY A 93 -1.41 -2.66 5.69
C GLY A 93 -1.31 -1.15 5.45
N GLY A 94 -0.90 -0.42 6.48
CA GLY A 94 -0.78 1.04 6.44
C GLY A 94 -1.50 1.69 7.60
N ASP A 95 -1.87 2.95 7.42
CA ASP A 95 -2.64 3.71 8.40
C ASP A 95 -4.12 3.72 7.99
N PHE A 96 -4.92 2.98 8.77
CA PHE A 96 -6.36 2.84 8.55
C PHE A 96 -7.16 3.98 9.18
N ASN A 97 -6.54 4.86 9.98
CA ASN A 97 -7.22 5.91 10.74
C ASN A 97 -8.46 5.44 11.52
N CYS A 98 -8.52 4.15 11.88
CA CYS A 98 -9.59 3.56 12.67
C CYS A 98 -9.00 2.49 13.60
N VAL A 99 -9.76 2.18 14.65
CA VAL A 99 -9.53 0.99 15.46
C VAL A 99 -10.53 -0.10 15.05
N SER A 100 -10.14 -1.36 15.21
CA SER A 100 -11.00 -2.49 14.87
C SER A 100 -12.23 -2.63 15.76
N ASP A 101 -12.15 -2.12 16.99
CA ASP A 101 -13.26 -2.05 17.94
C ASP A 101 -13.97 -0.71 17.77
N SER A 102 -15.13 -0.73 17.10
CA SER A 102 -15.92 0.47 16.86
C SER A 102 -16.30 1.20 18.16
N VAL A 103 -16.48 0.49 19.27
CA VAL A 103 -16.80 1.12 20.57
C VAL A 103 -15.64 1.97 21.10
N ARG A 104 -14.42 1.69 20.66
CA ARG A 104 -13.20 2.39 21.07
C ARG A 104 -12.68 3.38 20.01
N ASP A 105 -13.35 3.51 18.87
CA ASP A 105 -12.93 4.48 17.85
C ASP A 105 -13.35 5.89 18.28
N ARG A 106 -12.35 6.76 18.41
CA ARG A 106 -12.51 8.16 18.82
C ARG A 106 -13.44 8.92 17.87
N HIS A 107 -13.56 8.45 16.62
CA HIS A 107 -14.39 9.06 15.59
C HIS A 107 -15.72 8.33 15.36
N ASN A 108 -16.18 7.46 16.28
CA ASN A 108 -17.43 6.69 16.13
C ASN A 108 -18.69 7.43 16.63
N ALA A 109 -18.68 8.76 16.65
CA ALA A 109 -19.82 9.60 17.03
C ALA A 109 -20.32 10.40 15.82
#